data_AF-A0A5B7C8R9-F1
#
_entry.id   AF-A0A5B7C8R9-F1
#
_cell.length_a   1.000
_cell.length_b   1.000
_cell.length_c   1.000
_cell.angle_alpha   90.00
_cell.angle_beta   90.00
_cell.angle_gamma   90.00
#
_symmetry.space_group_name_H-M   'P 1'
#
loop_
_entity.id
_entity.type
_entity.pdbx_description
1 polymer ?
#
loop_
_entity_poly.entity_id
_entity_poly.type
_entity_poly.pdbx_seq_one_letter_code
_entity_poly.pdbx_strand_id
1 'polypeptide(L)'
;LTCVVAAVNTEEFYIVFLRDHPVNEESTLESSHIDVLSTLKGSDLDAKKSLVYSYTKSFNAFAAKLSEDEVKKLSSMDGVVSVFRNQYHKLHTTKSWEFIGLPQTARRKLKTESNIIVGLLDT
;
A
#
# COMPACT_ATOMS: atom_id res chain seq x y z
N LEU A 1 5.27 5.86 44.45
CA LEU A 1 4.29 5.27 43.52
C LEU A 1 4.74 5.56 42.10
N THR A 2 5.56 4.70 41.52
CA THR A 2 5.99 4.80 40.11
C THR A 2 4.89 4.18 39.25
N CYS A 3 4.21 5.01 38.46
CA CYS A 3 3.26 4.54 37.47
C CYS A 3 4.05 3.91 36.31
N VAL A 4 3.98 2.59 36.16
CA VAL A 4 4.42 1.92 34.94
C VAL A 4 3.28 2.12 33.94
N VAL A 5 3.47 3.04 32.99
CA VAL A 5 2.60 3.10 31.82
C VAL A 5 2.89 1.83 31.03
N ALA A 6 2.00 0.86 31.11
CA ALA A 6 2.04 -0.28 30.20
C ALA A 6 1.98 0.27 28.78
N ALA A 7 2.99 -0.02 27.96
CA ALA A 7 2.96 0.30 26.55
C ALA A 7 1.73 -0.39 25.95
N VAL A 8 0.69 0.39 25.65
CA VAL A 8 -0.47 -0.11 24.92
C VAL A 8 0.07 -0.51 23.56
N ASN A 9 0.08 -1.81 23.26
CA ASN A 9 0.51 -2.31 21.97
C ASN A 9 -0.60 -2.00 20.95
N THR A 10 -0.61 -0.75 20.46
CA THR A 10 -1.60 -0.28 19.50
C THR A 10 -1.24 -0.81 18.12
N GLU A 11 -2.12 -1.64 17.57
CA GLU A 11 -1.98 -2.03 16.17
C GLU A 11 -2.46 -0.90 15.25
N GLU A 12 -1.62 -0.53 14.31
CA GLU A 12 -1.87 0.50 13.31
C GLU A 12 -1.87 -0.12 11.91
N PHE A 13 -2.31 0.64 10.91
CA PHE A 13 -2.29 0.19 9.52
C PHE A 13 -0.93 0.47 8.89
N TYR A 14 -0.37 -0.53 8.22
CA TYR A 14 0.91 -0.45 7.50
C TYR A 14 0.76 -1.00 6.09
N ILE A 15 1.61 -0.52 5.19
CA ILE A 15 1.79 -1.05 3.85
C ILE A 15 3.17 -1.70 3.77
N VAL A 16 3.19 -2.94 3.30
CA VAL A 16 4.38 -3.79 3.17
C VAL A 16 4.62 -4.04 1.69
N PHE A 17 5.81 -3.70 1.20
CA PHE A 17 6.25 -3.99 -0.16
C PHE A 17 7.14 -5.22 -0.14
N LEU A 18 6.83 -6.15 -1.03
CA LEU A 18 7.58 -7.39 -1.22
C LEU A 18 8.40 -7.29 -2.50
N ARG A 19 9.49 -8.05 -2.55
CA ARG A 19 10.30 -8.19 -3.74
C ARG A 19 9.46 -8.85 -4.82
N ASP A 20 9.49 -8.27 -6.00
CA ASP A 20 8.77 -8.82 -7.14
C ASP A 20 9.37 -10.19 -7.49
N HIS A 21 8.51 -11.19 -7.65
CA HIS A 21 8.87 -12.49 -8.20
C HIS A 21 8.10 -12.64 -9.51
N PRO A 22 8.68 -13.28 -10.53
CA PRO A 22 7.98 -13.57 -11.77
C PRO A 22 6.88 -14.61 -11.51
N VAL A 23 5.76 -14.15 -10.98
CA VAL A 23 4.59 -14.96 -10.68
C VAL A 23 3.45 -14.44 -11.54
N ASN A 24 3.08 -15.23 -12.54
CA ASN A 24 2.19 -14.84 -13.64
C ASN A 24 0.69 -14.81 -13.28
N GLU A 25 0.30 -15.02 -12.02
CA GLU A 25 -1.11 -15.20 -11.63
C GLU A 25 -1.50 -14.44 -10.34
N GLU A 26 -2.52 -13.57 -10.40
CA GLU A 26 -2.96 -12.73 -9.26
C GLU A 26 -3.35 -13.55 -8.01
N SER A 27 -3.98 -14.73 -8.18
CA SER A 27 -4.42 -15.61 -7.07
C SER A 27 -3.26 -16.18 -6.26
N THR A 28 -2.11 -16.37 -6.90
CA THR A 28 -0.89 -16.88 -6.26
C THR A 28 -0.19 -15.80 -5.44
N LEU A 29 -0.31 -14.53 -5.84
CA LEU A 29 0.22 -13.39 -5.08
C LEU A 29 -0.57 -13.14 -3.79
N GLU A 30 -1.90 -13.19 -3.83
CA GLU A 30 -2.71 -13.06 -2.61
C GLU A 30 -2.40 -14.16 -1.59
N SER A 31 -2.22 -15.39 -2.08
CA SER A 31 -1.84 -16.52 -1.24
C SER A 31 -0.46 -16.30 -0.62
N SER A 32 0.52 -15.83 -1.40
CA SER A 32 1.85 -15.47 -0.91
C SER A 32 1.81 -14.37 0.15
N HIS A 33 0.93 -13.38 0.03
CA HIS A 33 0.78 -12.33 1.05
C HIS A 33 0.27 -12.90 2.37
N ILE A 34 -0.71 -13.81 2.30
CA ILE A 34 -1.19 -14.52 3.48
C ILE A 34 -0.06 -15.36 4.10
N ASP A 35 0.75 -16.06 3.32
CA ASP A 35 1.84 -16.88 3.84
C ASP A 35 2.88 -16.04 4.63
N VAL A 36 3.23 -14.86 4.12
CA VAL A 36 4.13 -13.91 4.82
C VAL A 36 3.50 -13.45 6.14
N LEU A 37 2.22 -13.07 6.12
CA LEU A 37 1.48 -12.67 7.33
C LEU A 37 1.28 -13.83 8.32
N SER A 38 1.05 -15.03 7.84
CA SER A 38 0.90 -16.25 8.66
C SER A 38 2.20 -16.58 9.37
N THR A 39 3.33 -16.44 8.69
CA THR A 39 4.66 -16.62 9.30
C THR A 39 4.89 -15.62 10.44
N LEU A 40 4.35 -14.40 10.31
CA LEU A 40 4.46 -13.37 11.33
C LEU A 40 3.47 -13.57 12.51
N LYS A 41 2.20 -13.86 12.20
CA LYS A 41 1.09 -13.97 13.18
C LYS A 41 1.00 -15.36 13.82
N GLY A 42 1.63 -16.36 13.21
CA GLY A 42 1.62 -17.77 13.65
C GLY A 42 0.37 -18.57 13.24
N SER A 43 -0.55 -17.97 12.48
CA SER A 43 -1.81 -18.60 12.06
C SER A 43 -2.41 -17.91 10.84
N ASP A 44 -2.90 -18.71 9.87
CA ASP A 44 -3.63 -18.21 8.69
C ASP A 44 -4.90 -17.46 9.05
N LEU A 45 -5.57 -17.86 10.13
CA LEU A 45 -6.79 -17.20 10.57
C LEU A 45 -6.49 -15.77 11.02
N ASP A 46 -5.40 -15.58 11.76
CA ASP A 46 -5.02 -14.27 12.29
C ASP A 46 -4.34 -13.41 11.22
N ALA A 47 -3.61 -14.04 10.29
CA ALA A 47 -3.14 -13.39 9.07
C ALA A 47 -4.29 -12.79 8.26
N LYS A 48 -5.35 -13.57 7.99
CA LYS A 48 -6.54 -13.10 7.26
C LYS A 48 -7.31 -12.00 8.01
N LYS A 49 -7.34 -12.03 9.35
CA LYS A 49 -7.95 -10.96 10.16
C LYS A 49 -7.14 -9.66 10.12
N SER A 50 -5.82 -9.77 10.08
CA SER A 50 -4.92 -8.61 10.05
C SER A 50 -4.75 -8.04 8.64
N LEU A 51 -4.93 -8.84 7.58
CA LEU A 51 -4.89 -8.37 6.20
C LEU A 51 -6.06 -7.43 5.90
N VAL A 52 -5.75 -6.23 5.43
CA VAL A 52 -6.73 -5.23 5.01
C VAL A 52 -6.91 -5.25 3.50
N TYR A 53 -5.81 -5.31 2.77
CA TYR A 53 -5.84 -5.31 1.31
C TYR A 53 -4.59 -5.96 0.72
N SER A 54 -4.76 -6.61 -0.42
CA SER A 54 -3.71 -7.24 -1.19
C SER A 54 -3.54 -6.49 -2.52
N TYR A 55 -2.40 -5.85 -2.72
CA TYR A 55 -2.05 -5.21 -4.00
C TYR A 55 -1.37 -6.26 -4.88
N THR A 56 -2.01 -6.66 -5.97
CA THR A 56 -1.50 -7.72 -6.87
C THR A 56 -1.22 -7.24 -8.29
N LYS A 57 -1.75 -6.08 -8.68
CA LYS A 57 -1.75 -5.60 -10.07
C LYS A 57 -0.50 -4.82 -10.43
N SER A 58 -0.28 -3.72 -9.71
CA SER A 58 0.77 -2.75 -10.03
C SER A 58 2.03 -2.94 -9.19
N PHE A 59 1.89 -3.54 -8.01
CA PHE A 59 2.96 -3.74 -7.04
C PHE A 59 2.71 -5.05 -6.31
N ASN A 60 3.77 -5.77 -5.96
CA ASN A 60 3.73 -6.89 -5.02
C ASN A 60 3.74 -6.34 -3.59
N ALA A 61 2.55 -6.09 -3.01
CA ALA A 61 2.44 -5.44 -1.71
C ALA A 61 1.13 -5.79 -1.00
N PHE A 62 1.07 -5.59 0.32
CA PHE A 62 -0.18 -5.72 1.07
C PHE A 62 -0.29 -4.66 2.18
N ALA A 63 -1.53 -4.32 2.53
CA ALA A 63 -1.86 -3.50 3.68
C ALA A 63 -2.37 -4.39 4.82
N ALA A 64 -1.84 -4.22 6.02
CA ALA A 64 -2.23 -5.00 7.18
C ALA A 64 -2.22 -4.18 8.48
N LYS A 65 -2.98 -4.67 9.46
CA LYS A 65 -3.02 -4.14 10.83
C LYS A 65 -1.94 -4.84 11.67
N LEU A 66 -0.94 -4.08 12.09
CA LEU A 66 0.29 -4.58 12.72
C LEU A 66 0.68 -3.74 13.94
N SER A 67 1.26 -4.40 14.93
CA SER A 67 1.97 -3.76 16.04
C SER A 67 3.38 -3.33 15.63
N GLU A 68 4.00 -2.43 16.41
CA GLU A 68 5.37 -1.99 16.13
C GLU A 68 6.39 -3.14 16.16
N ASP A 69 6.19 -4.12 17.05
CA ASP A 69 7.08 -5.28 17.15
C ASP A 69 6.96 -6.20 15.92
N GLU A 70 5.75 -6.34 15.39
CA GLU A 70 5.50 -7.07 14.14
C GLU A 70 6.12 -6.35 12.94
N VAL A 71 6.05 -5.02 12.90
CA VAL A 71 6.70 -4.20 11.87
C VAL A 71 8.21 -4.36 11.89
N LYS A 72 8.85 -4.37 13.07
CA LYS A 72 10.29 -4.60 13.20
C LYS A 72 10.69 -6.00 12.71
N LYS A 73 9.89 -7.01 13.04
CA LYS A 73 10.10 -8.38 12.56
C LYS A 73 9.96 -8.47 11.04
N LEU A 74 8.88 -7.94 10.47
CA LEU A 74 8.65 -7.89 9.02
C LEU A 74 9.76 -7.16 8.28
N SER A 75 10.21 -6.03 8.80
CA SER A 75 11.30 -5.24 8.18
C SER A 75 12.63 -6.01 8.13
N SER A 76 12.76 -7.07 8.91
CA SER A 76 13.94 -7.94 8.95
C SER A 76 13.78 -9.24 8.14
N MET A 77 12.59 -9.50 7.58
CA MET A 77 12.32 -10.70 6.78
C MET A 77 12.91 -10.56 5.39
N ASP A 78 13.54 -11.63 4.88
CA ASP A 78 13.97 -11.67 3.50
C ASP A 78 12.77 -11.59 2.55
N GLY A 79 12.94 -10.88 1.44
CA GLY A 79 11.87 -10.58 0.49
C GLY A 79 11.01 -9.36 0.85
N VAL A 80 11.08 -8.82 2.07
CA VAL A 80 10.45 -7.52 2.38
C VAL A 80 11.37 -6.38 1.95
N VAL A 81 10.84 -5.49 1.10
CA VAL A 81 11.59 -4.34 0.56
C VAL A 81 11.40 -3.11 1.44
N SER A 82 10.16 -2.84 1.85
CA SER A 82 9.86 -1.70 2.72
C SER A 82 8.57 -1.93 3.51
N VAL A 83 8.51 -1.34 4.70
CA VAL A 83 7.31 -1.29 5.54
C VAL A 83 7.13 0.15 5.99
N PHE A 84 5.96 0.72 5.73
CA PHE A 84 5.64 2.08 6.19
C PHE A 84 4.22 2.18 6.72
N ARG A 85 4.03 3.09 7.67
CA ARG A 85 2.72 3.34 8.26
C ARG A 85 1.80 3.91 7.20
N ASN A 86 0.59 3.36 7.09
CA ASN A 86 -0.45 3.88 6.22
C ASN A 86 -0.88 5.27 6.73
N GLN A 87 -0.85 6.26 5.84
CA GLN A 87 -1.26 7.62 6.14
C GLN A 87 -2.42 8.02 5.23
N TYR A 88 -3.46 8.61 5.82
CA TYR A 88 -4.53 9.20 5.03
C TYR A 88 -4.10 10.60 4.57
N HIS A 89 -3.89 10.76 3.28
CA HIS A 89 -3.58 12.06 2.69
C HIS A 89 -4.87 12.72 2.21
N LYS A 90 -5.08 13.98 2.61
CA LYS A 90 -6.17 14.79 2.08
C LYS A 90 -5.81 15.17 0.64
N LEU A 91 -6.55 14.64 -0.32
CA LEU A 91 -6.38 15.03 -1.73
C LEU A 91 -6.68 16.54 -1.86
N HIS A 92 -5.67 17.31 -2.27
CA HIS A 92 -5.81 18.76 -2.48
C HIS A 92 -6.51 19.11 -3.81
N THR A 93 -6.65 18.14 -4.73
CA THR A 93 -7.11 18.40 -6.10
C THR A 93 -8.44 17.69 -6.40
N THR A 94 -9.56 18.40 -6.28
CA THR A 94 -10.88 17.87 -6.72
C THR A 94 -11.31 18.33 -8.11
N LYS A 95 -10.51 19.10 -8.86
CA LYS A 95 -10.86 19.53 -10.24
C LYS A 95 -9.65 19.61 -11.16
N SER A 96 -9.25 18.45 -11.68
CA SER A 96 -8.09 18.24 -12.55
C SER A 96 -8.02 19.15 -13.79
N TRP A 97 -9.16 19.55 -14.37
CA TRP A 97 -9.18 20.42 -15.55
C TRP A 97 -8.89 21.91 -15.25
N GLU A 98 -9.41 22.43 -14.13
CA GLU A 98 -9.16 23.81 -13.71
C GLU A 98 -7.70 24.00 -13.28
N PHE A 99 -7.09 23.00 -12.64
CA PHE A 99 -5.71 23.06 -12.14
C PHE A 99 -4.66 23.26 -13.25
N ILE A 100 -4.85 22.62 -14.40
CA ILE A 100 -3.94 22.71 -15.56
C ILE A 100 -4.29 23.86 -16.51
N GLY A 101 -5.24 24.72 -16.13
CA GLY A 101 -5.69 25.84 -16.94
C GLY A 101 -6.30 25.43 -18.28
N LEU A 102 -6.80 24.20 -18.40
CA LEU A 102 -7.42 23.72 -19.64
C LEU A 102 -8.92 24.02 -19.61
N PRO A 103 -9.42 24.85 -20.54
CA PRO A 103 -10.85 25.07 -20.66
C PRO A 103 -11.53 23.78 -21.11
N GLN A 104 -12.71 23.50 -20.57
CA GLN A 104 -13.51 22.32 -20.90
C GLN A 104 -13.90 22.26 -22.39
N THR A 105 -13.77 23.38 -23.11
CA THR A 105 -14.06 23.58 -24.54
C THR A 105 -12.81 23.82 -25.39
N ALA A 106 -11.65 23.26 -25.03
CA ALA A 106 -10.44 23.37 -25.84
C ALA A 106 -10.59 22.71 -27.23
N ARG A 107 -10.15 23.40 -28.30
CA ARG A 107 -10.03 22.80 -29.64
C ARG A 107 -8.88 21.80 -29.65
N ARG A 108 -9.20 20.50 -29.67
CA ARG A 108 -8.24 19.39 -29.63
C ARG A 108 -7.72 19.04 -31.02
N LYS A 109 -6.40 18.82 -31.15
CA LYS A 109 -5.79 18.21 -32.34
C LYS A 109 -5.53 16.72 -32.09
N LEU A 110 -6.57 15.91 -32.26
CA LEU A 110 -6.55 14.48 -31.92
C LEU A 110 -5.37 13.70 -32.54
N LYS A 111 -4.98 13.99 -33.79
CA LYS A 111 -3.83 13.29 -34.44
C LYS A 111 -2.48 13.56 -33.75
N THR A 112 -2.31 14.70 -33.09
CA THR A 112 -1.07 15.10 -32.42
C THR A 112 -1.13 14.82 -30.92
N GLU A 113 -2.32 14.86 -30.33
CA GLU A 113 -2.56 14.70 -28.89
C GLU A 113 -2.94 13.26 -28.49
N SER A 114 -2.80 12.29 -29.41
CA SER A 114 -3.09 10.88 -29.12
C SER A 114 -1.93 10.18 -28.42
N ASN A 115 -2.24 9.18 -27.60
CA ASN A 115 -1.26 8.31 -26.92
C ASN A 115 -0.35 9.01 -25.90
N ILE A 116 -0.82 10.09 -25.27
CA ILE A 116 -0.07 10.82 -24.23
C ILE A 116 -0.88 10.79 -22.92
N ILE A 117 -0.23 10.36 -21.84
CA ILE A 117 -0.77 10.44 -20.47
C ILE A 117 0.11 11.43 -19.71
N VAL A 118 -0.49 12.50 -19.18
CA VAL A 118 0.20 13.48 -18.33
C VAL A 118 -0.29 13.28 -16.90
N GLY A 119 0.60 12.79 -16.03
CA GLY A 119 0.37 12.71 -14.59
C GLY A 119 0.92 13.96 -13.91
N LEU A 120 0.13 14.56 -13.05
CA LEU A 120 0.52 15.74 -12.26
C LEU A 120 0.32 15.40 -10.78
N LEU A 121 1.43 15.32 -10.07
CA LEU A 121 1.47 15.04 -8.64
C LEU A 121 1.74 16.36 -7.92
N ASP A 122 0.68 16.96 -7.39
CA ASP A 122 0.76 18.10 -6.48
C ASP A 122 1.06 17.59 -5.06
N THR A 123 1.91 18.30 -4.31
CA THR A 123 2.39 17.86 -2.98
C THR A 123 1.70 18.62 -1.86
#